data_AF-A0A7C2ZVT1-F1
#
_entry.id   AF-A0A7C2ZVT1-F1
#
_cell.length_a   1.000
_cell.length_b   1.000
_cell.length_c   1.000
_cell.angle_alpha   90.00
_cell.angle_beta   90.00
_cell.angle_gamma   90.00
#
_symmetry.space_group_name_H-M   'P 1'
#
loop_
_entity.id
_entity.type
_entity.pdbx_description
1 polymer ?
#
loop_
_entity_poly.entity_id
_entity_poly.type
_entity_poly.pdbx_seq_one_letter_code
_entity_poly.pdbx_strand_id
1 'polypeptide(L)'
;MVKSHGRVADIPSGLTSEEALPSQDCRCGIVSNNHRTDLLQADSAAPDGANLFVVDPWSHAQRQRAEAVEIIGCDVPVAGETLRLNLAATAGDVTLADIVPAARQLCDAITARTVERAVAEKYNIPCGRGCSACCRRYLVPVTACEAFALTGRILAAAPARSRRMQRRLLLAARRIMEHRPPKLSFDESGGCNEADLTATSRWYEQIDVSCPFLEGDCCSIYSARPVACRQHFIHGSAAGCMGHSDDAERLPMPVQMADVLGLVAAQLESAEVEAVPLPLMAAWCDVNAERGLRTWPAVLAAEILARTVRQTALEGTREMSGVR
;
A
#
# COMPACT_ATOMS: atom_id res chain seq x y z
N MET A 1 -37.07 52.66 -5.72
CA MET A 1 -35.94 53.59 -5.84
C MET A 1 -34.71 52.79 -6.28
N VAL A 2 -34.16 53.16 -7.45
CA VAL A 2 -32.81 52.89 -8.00
C VAL A 2 -32.33 51.42 -7.96
N LYS A 3 -32.51 50.55 -8.97
CA LYS A 3 -32.04 50.50 -10.39
C LYS A 3 -30.51 50.55 -10.62
N SER A 4 -29.95 49.41 -11.04
CA SER A 4 -28.97 49.25 -12.16
C SER A 4 -28.75 47.73 -12.39
N HIS A 5 -29.37 47.06 -13.38
CA HIS A 5 -29.05 47.00 -14.83
C HIS A 5 -27.59 46.59 -15.09
N GLY A 6 -27.24 45.57 -15.89
CA GLY A 6 -27.91 44.65 -16.83
C GLY A 6 -26.91 43.52 -17.17
N ARG A 7 -27.02 42.64 -18.17
CA ARG A 7 -27.91 42.37 -19.31
C ARG A 7 -27.43 40.97 -19.82
N VAL A 8 -28.26 39.92 -19.83
CA VAL A 8 -29.04 39.30 -20.94
C VAL A 8 -28.22 38.54 -22.02
N ALA A 9 -28.76 37.36 -22.39
CA ALA A 9 -28.60 36.58 -23.64
C ALA A 9 -27.29 35.78 -23.82
N ASP A 10 -27.23 34.58 -24.43
CA ASP A 10 -28.22 33.73 -25.10
C ASP A 10 -27.63 32.30 -25.15
N ILE A 11 -28.53 31.32 -25.20
CA ILE A 11 -28.25 29.90 -25.41
C ILE A 11 -28.09 29.64 -26.92
N PRO A 12 -27.01 29.01 -27.41
CA PRO A 12 -27.04 28.32 -28.68
C PRO A 12 -27.35 26.84 -28.42
N SER A 13 -28.59 26.48 -28.73
CA SER A 13 -29.04 25.13 -29.02
C SER A 13 -28.42 24.64 -30.34
N GLY A 14 -27.78 23.47 -30.30
CA GLY A 14 -27.41 22.74 -31.52
C GLY A 14 -26.15 21.90 -31.34
N LEU A 15 -26.34 20.58 -31.26
CA LEU A 15 -25.48 19.45 -31.67
C LEU A 15 -26.11 18.20 -31.04
N THR A 16 -27.23 17.70 -31.59
CA THR A 16 -27.27 16.52 -32.49
C THR A 16 -26.45 15.33 -31.99
N SER A 17 -27.17 14.38 -31.40
CA SER A 17 -27.11 12.91 -31.58
C SER A 17 -25.88 12.28 -32.24
N GLU A 18 -25.49 11.12 -31.68
CA GLU A 18 -24.38 10.17 -32.00
C GLU A 18 -23.23 10.35 -30.98
N GLU A 19 -22.94 9.44 -30.06
CA GLU A 19 -22.86 7.99 -30.18
C GLU A 19 -23.48 7.26 -28.98
N ALA A 20 -24.19 6.18 -29.31
CA ALA A 20 -24.83 5.28 -28.39
C ALA A 20 -23.81 4.49 -27.56
N LEU A 21 -24.04 4.44 -26.26
CA LEU A 21 -23.56 3.38 -25.38
C LEU A 21 -24.09 2.03 -25.88
N PRO A 22 -23.25 1.00 -26.08
CA PRO A 22 -23.75 -0.35 -26.06
C PRO A 22 -23.91 -0.77 -24.59
N SER A 23 -25.12 -0.59 -24.07
CA SER A 23 -25.67 -1.49 -23.07
C SER A 23 -25.92 -2.84 -23.75
N GLN A 24 -25.19 -3.88 -23.37
CA GLN A 24 -25.70 -5.25 -23.53
C GLN A 24 -25.00 -6.23 -22.59
N ASP A 25 -25.84 -6.80 -21.73
CA ASP A 25 -25.84 -8.19 -21.26
C ASP A 25 -24.79 -8.63 -20.24
N CYS A 26 -25.06 -8.21 -19.00
CA CYS A 26 -24.97 -9.08 -17.84
C CYS A 26 -25.76 -10.38 -18.10
N ARG A 27 -25.09 -11.41 -18.58
CA ARG A 27 -25.54 -12.80 -18.43
C ARG A 27 -24.53 -13.57 -17.61
N CYS A 28 -25.00 -13.99 -16.44
CA CYS A 28 -24.37 -15.03 -15.63
C CYS A 28 -24.05 -16.23 -16.52
N GLY A 29 -22.75 -16.51 -16.67
CA GLY A 29 -22.24 -17.69 -17.32
C GLY A 29 -20.99 -18.09 -16.56
N ILE A 30 -21.09 -19.20 -15.84
CA ILE A 30 -19.94 -19.94 -15.32
C ILE A 30 -19.06 -20.26 -16.53
N VAL A 31 -18.00 -19.49 -16.75
CA VAL A 31 -16.97 -19.81 -17.76
C VAL A 31 -15.77 -20.35 -17.00
N SER A 32 -15.52 -21.63 -17.22
CA SER A 32 -14.47 -22.44 -16.62
C SER A 32 -13.11 -21.74 -16.57
N ASN A 33 -12.53 -21.77 -15.37
CA ASN A 33 -11.11 -21.64 -15.12
C ASN A 33 -10.33 -22.55 -16.09
N ASN A 34 -9.52 -21.98 -16.98
CA ASN A 34 -8.27 -22.62 -17.45
C ASN A 34 -7.30 -21.73 -18.25
N HIS A 35 -7.37 -20.40 -18.15
CA HIS A 35 -6.38 -19.50 -18.78
C HIS A 35 -5.96 -18.35 -17.86
N ARG A 36 -5.46 -18.67 -16.66
CA ARG A 36 -5.05 -17.68 -15.64
C ARG A 36 -3.56 -17.68 -15.33
N THR A 37 -2.72 -18.15 -16.25
CA THR A 37 -1.26 -18.19 -16.09
C THR A 37 -0.51 -17.03 -16.75
N ASP A 38 -1.16 -16.21 -17.59
CA ASP A 38 -0.48 -15.21 -18.43
C ASP A 38 -0.63 -13.74 -17.97
N LEU A 39 -1.04 -13.48 -16.72
CA LEU A 39 -1.16 -12.09 -16.19
C LEU A 39 -0.34 -11.82 -14.93
N LEU A 40 0.69 -12.63 -14.67
CA LEU A 40 1.75 -12.35 -13.68
C LEU A 40 2.86 -11.41 -14.22
N GLN A 41 2.80 -10.98 -15.47
CA GLN A 41 3.81 -10.09 -16.05
C GLN A 41 3.46 -8.61 -15.81
N ALA A 42 4.10 -8.05 -14.77
CA ALA A 42 4.69 -6.69 -14.70
C ALA A 42 4.66 -6.13 -13.27
N ASP A 43 5.35 -6.82 -12.37
CA ASP A 43 6.19 -6.26 -11.30
C ASP A 43 7.09 -7.45 -10.93
N SER A 44 8.08 -7.75 -11.78
CA SER A 44 9.03 -8.83 -11.50
C SER A 44 9.72 -8.52 -10.18
N ALA A 45 9.47 -9.34 -9.15
CA ALA A 45 10.18 -9.24 -7.89
C ALA A 45 11.68 -9.15 -8.18
N ALA A 46 12.37 -8.26 -7.45
CA ALA A 46 13.79 -8.06 -7.66
C ALA A 46 14.51 -9.42 -7.46
N PRO A 47 15.33 -9.86 -8.44
CA PRO A 47 16.01 -11.14 -8.33
C PRO A 47 17.00 -11.12 -7.16
N ASP A 48 17.39 -12.31 -6.68
CA ASP A 48 18.46 -12.44 -5.70
C ASP A 48 19.75 -11.76 -6.21
N GLY A 49 20.35 -10.93 -5.37
CA GLY A 49 21.49 -10.06 -5.71
C GLY A 49 21.15 -8.70 -6.35
N ALA A 50 19.87 -8.33 -6.48
CA ALA A 50 19.48 -7.06 -7.09
C ALA A 50 19.85 -5.82 -6.25
N ASN A 51 20.18 -4.73 -6.94
CA ASN A 51 20.39 -3.40 -6.36
C ASN A 51 19.09 -2.61 -6.33
N LEU A 52 18.62 -2.28 -5.13
CA LEU A 52 17.40 -1.54 -4.86
C LEU A 52 17.74 -0.11 -4.48
N PHE A 53 17.32 0.85 -5.29
CA PHE A 53 17.61 2.26 -5.05
C PHE A 53 16.64 2.85 -4.02
N VAL A 54 17.18 3.56 -3.02
CA VAL A 54 16.43 4.25 -1.96
C VAL A 54 15.90 5.63 -2.41
N VAL A 55 15.68 5.79 -3.72
CA VAL A 55 15.15 7.02 -4.34
C VAL A 55 14.01 6.68 -5.30
N ASP A 56 13.02 7.59 -5.44
CA ASP A 56 11.91 7.42 -6.37
C ASP A 56 12.33 7.65 -7.84
N PRO A 57 12.27 6.64 -8.73
CA PRO A 57 12.58 6.78 -10.15
C PRO A 57 11.65 7.76 -10.89
N TRP A 58 10.50 8.11 -10.30
CA TRP A 58 9.50 9.00 -10.92
C TRP A 58 9.75 10.49 -10.68
N SER A 59 10.71 10.86 -9.83
CA SER A 59 11.13 12.25 -9.73
C SER A 59 11.89 12.64 -11.02
N HIS A 60 11.27 13.49 -11.84
CA HIS A 60 11.87 13.95 -13.11
C HIS A 60 13.20 14.71 -12.88
N ALA A 61 13.48 15.10 -11.63
CA ALA A 61 14.67 15.81 -11.20
C ALA A 61 15.92 14.92 -11.02
N GLN A 62 15.81 13.58 -11.00
CA GLN A 62 16.93 12.70 -10.63
C GLN A 62 17.43 11.77 -11.75
N ARG A 63 16.78 11.72 -12.93
CA ARG A 63 17.14 10.80 -14.02
C ARG A 63 18.53 10.98 -14.63
N GLN A 64 19.27 12.04 -14.30
CA GLN A 64 20.55 12.33 -14.94
C GLN A 64 21.79 12.18 -14.05
N ARG A 65 21.70 11.83 -12.75
CA ARG A 65 22.89 11.89 -11.86
C ARG A 65 22.98 10.96 -10.63
N ALA A 66 22.20 9.89 -10.54
CA ALA A 66 22.28 8.97 -9.40
C ALA A 66 23.27 7.80 -9.65
N GLU A 67 24.57 8.07 -9.62
CA GLU A 67 25.54 7.00 -9.40
C GLU A 67 25.38 6.53 -7.94
N ALA A 68 25.31 5.21 -7.72
CA ALA A 68 25.25 4.67 -6.36
C ALA A 68 26.56 5.02 -5.66
N VAL A 69 26.48 5.83 -4.62
CA VAL A 69 27.66 6.21 -3.83
C VAL A 69 28.01 5.11 -2.84
N GLU A 70 27.00 4.40 -2.35
CA GLU A 70 27.18 3.32 -1.41
C GLU A 70 26.20 2.17 -1.66
N ILE A 71 26.71 0.94 -1.50
CA ILE A 71 25.93 -0.29 -1.63
C ILE A 71 25.94 -0.98 -0.28
N ILE A 72 24.76 -1.06 0.33
CA ILE A 72 24.57 -1.69 1.64
C ILE A 72 23.94 -3.06 1.41
N GLY A 73 24.70 -4.11 1.67
CA GLY A 73 24.16 -5.47 1.64
C GLY A 73 23.05 -5.64 2.68
N CYS A 74 21.97 -6.31 2.29
CA CYS A 74 20.78 -6.60 3.08
C CYS A 74 20.38 -8.07 2.89
N ASP A 75 20.95 -8.92 3.73
CA ASP A 75 20.63 -10.34 3.77
C ASP A 75 19.42 -10.56 4.68
N VAL A 76 18.35 -11.11 4.11
CA VAL A 76 17.08 -11.31 4.80
C VAL A 76 16.79 -12.82 4.89
N PRO A 77 16.74 -13.42 6.09
CA PRO A 77 16.25 -14.78 6.23
C PRO A 77 14.75 -14.82 5.88
N VAL A 78 14.40 -15.57 4.85
CA VAL A 78 13.03 -15.72 4.37
C VAL A 78 12.79 -17.21 4.16
N ALA A 79 11.81 -17.77 4.86
CA ALA A 79 11.32 -19.12 4.59
C ALA A 79 12.42 -20.21 4.59
N GLY A 80 13.42 -20.10 5.49
CA GLY A 80 14.51 -21.07 5.61
C GLY A 80 15.66 -20.87 4.62
N GLU A 81 15.57 -19.88 3.73
CA GLU A 81 16.63 -19.44 2.83
C GLU A 81 17.08 -18.02 3.19
N THR A 82 18.22 -17.58 2.66
CA THR A 82 18.69 -16.19 2.79
C THR A 82 18.53 -15.49 1.45
N LEU A 83 17.65 -14.49 1.40
CA LEU A 83 17.51 -13.59 0.27
C LEU A 83 18.56 -12.49 0.38
N ARG A 84 19.46 -12.35 -0.61
CA ARG A 84 20.54 -11.36 -0.61
C ARG A 84 20.14 -10.18 -1.49
N LEU A 85 19.88 -9.04 -0.87
CA LEU A 85 19.50 -7.82 -1.58
C LEU A 85 20.53 -6.74 -1.29
N ASN A 86 20.65 -5.76 -2.17
CA ASN A 86 21.54 -4.63 -1.98
C ASN A 86 20.71 -3.34 -1.97
N LEU A 87 20.90 -2.48 -0.99
CA LEU A 87 20.34 -1.13 -1.00
C LEU A 87 21.39 -0.18 -1.57
N ALA A 88 21.08 0.41 -2.72
CA ALA A 88 21.91 1.42 -3.37
C ALA A 88 21.47 2.81 -2.88
N ALA A 89 22.36 3.47 -2.14
CA ALA A 89 22.20 4.85 -1.70
C ALA A 89 22.91 5.80 -2.67
N THR A 90 22.25 6.91 -3.00
CA THR A 90 22.81 7.98 -3.85
C THR A 90 23.45 9.06 -2.99
N ALA A 91 24.21 9.98 -3.60
CA ALA A 91 24.58 11.21 -2.93
C ALA A 91 23.31 12.04 -2.61
N GLY A 92 23.32 12.74 -1.46
CA GLY A 92 22.32 13.73 -1.10
C GLY A 92 21.33 13.27 -0.04
N ASP A 93 20.36 14.14 0.22
CA ASP A 93 19.34 13.92 1.22
C ASP A 93 18.02 13.44 0.60
N VAL A 94 17.28 12.65 1.35
CA VAL A 94 16.00 12.03 0.99
C VAL A 94 14.94 12.34 2.03
N THR A 95 13.69 12.43 1.60
CA THR A 95 12.52 12.51 2.48
C THR A 95 12.05 11.12 2.91
N LEU A 96 11.12 11.05 3.86
CA LEU A 96 10.46 9.77 4.21
C LEU A 96 9.78 9.11 3.00
N ALA A 97 9.23 9.89 2.07
CA ALA A 97 8.55 9.37 0.89
C ALA A 97 9.50 8.64 -0.06
N ASP A 98 10.75 9.09 -0.15
CA ASP A 98 11.78 8.55 -1.05
C ASP A 98 12.26 7.14 -0.64
N ILE A 99 12.04 6.74 0.61
CA ILE A 99 12.39 5.41 1.15
C ILE A 99 11.40 4.33 0.64
N VAL A 100 10.16 4.72 0.34
CA VAL A 100 9.05 3.81 0.03
C VAL A 100 9.31 2.91 -1.19
N PRO A 101 9.88 3.38 -2.32
CA PRO A 101 10.22 2.52 -3.46
C PRO A 101 11.15 1.36 -3.11
N ALA A 102 12.21 1.59 -2.31
CA ALA A 102 13.10 0.51 -1.86
C ALA A 102 12.37 -0.46 -0.94
N ALA A 103 11.61 0.05 0.04
CA ALA A 103 10.83 -0.78 0.94
C ALA A 103 9.78 -1.64 0.21
N ARG A 104 9.14 -1.11 -0.84
CA ARG A 104 8.22 -1.87 -1.69
C ARG A 104 8.92 -2.98 -2.46
N GLN A 105 10.10 -2.74 -2.99
CA GLN A 105 10.87 -3.77 -3.69
C GLN A 105 11.34 -4.89 -2.76
N LEU A 106 11.82 -4.54 -1.56
CA LEU A 106 12.11 -5.51 -0.49
C LEU A 106 10.87 -6.34 -0.15
N CYS A 107 9.74 -5.66 0.05
CA CYS A 107 8.46 -6.27 0.35
C CYS A 107 8.01 -7.25 -0.75
N ASP A 108 8.10 -6.85 -2.02
CA ASP A 108 7.76 -7.71 -3.15
C ASP A 108 8.68 -8.94 -3.22
N ALA A 109 9.99 -8.78 -3.00
CA ALA A 109 10.96 -9.88 -3.03
C ALA A 109 10.73 -10.90 -1.89
N ILE A 110 10.52 -10.43 -0.66
CA ILE A 110 10.19 -11.27 0.51
C ILE A 110 8.86 -12.00 0.28
N THR A 111 7.86 -11.28 -0.21
CA THR A 111 6.52 -11.83 -0.42
C THR A 111 6.51 -12.86 -1.54
N ALA A 112 7.21 -12.60 -2.65
CA ALA A 112 7.32 -13.55 -3.75
C ALA A 112 7.88 -14.89 -3.26
N ARG A 113 8.97 -14.86 -2.47
CA ARG A 113 9.58 -16.09 -1.94
C ARG A 113 8.65 -16.85 -0.98
N THR A 114 7.91 -16.11 -0.16
CA THR A 114 6.94 -16.70 0.79
C THR A 114 5.76 -17.35 0.06
N VAL A 115 5.23 -16.68 -0.97
CA VAL A 115 4.14 -17.21 -1.81
C VAL A 115 4.60 -18.42 -2.63
N GLU A 116 5.80 -18.37 -3.23
CA GLU A 116 6.40 -19.49 -3.97
C GLU A 116 6.48 -20.74 -3.09
N ARG A 117 6.97 -20.59 -1.86
CA ARG A 117 7.04 -21.70 -0.91
C ARG A 117 5.66 -22.22 -0.52
N ALA A 118 4.70 -21.34 -0.22
CA ALA A 118 3.34 -21.75 0.14
C ALA A 118 2.69 -22.57 -0.99
N VAL A 119 2.88 -22.15 -2.25
CA VAL A 119 2.41 -22.90 -3.43
C VAL A 119 3.13 -24.24 -3.56
N ALA A 120 4.44 -24.30 -3.31
CA ALA A 120 5.19 -25.57 -3.29
C ALA A 120 4.72 -26.53 -2.19
N GLU A 121 4.29 -25.99 -1.05
CA GLU A 121 3.64 -26.71 0.06
C GLU A 121 2.16 -27.05 -0.21
N LYS A 122 1.66 -26.77 -1.42
CA LYS A 122 0.29 -27.05 -1.90
C LYS A 122 -0.80 -26.18 -1.27
N TYR A 123 -0.46 -25.05 -0.66
CA TYR A 123 -1.47 -24.05 -0.29
C TYR A 123 -2.08 -23.40 -1.54
N ASN A 124 -3.39 -23.24 -1.56
CA ASN A 124 -4.08 -22.52 -2.62
C ASN A 124 -4.11 -21.01 -2.30
N ILE A 125 -3.56 -20.18 -3.19
CA ILE A 125 -3.49 -18.73 -3.02
C ILE A 125 -4.40 -18.05 -4.06
N PRO A 126 -5.64 -17.64 -3.71
CA PRO A 126 -6.57 -17.00 -4.66
C PRO A 126 -6.25 -15.52 -4.94
N CYS A 127 -5.32 -14.92 -4.19
CA CYS A 127 -4.98 -13.51 -4.28
C CYS A 127 -4.26 -13.17 -5.60
N GLY A 128 -4.68 -12.07 -6.24
CA GLY A 128 -4.05 -11.57 -7.45
C GLY A 128 -4.67 -10.27 -7.91
N ARG A 129 -4.17 -9.72 -9.03
CA ARG A 129 -4.76 -8.52 -9.64
C ARG A 129 -6.22 -8.80 -10.02
N GLY A 130 -7.12 -7.90 -9.63
CA GLY A 130 -8.57 -8.06 -9.79
C GLY A 130 -9.27 -8.78 -8.63
N CYS A 131 -8.53 -9.20 -7.60
CA CYS A 131 -9.13 -9.55 -6.30
C CYS A 131 -9.43 -8.27 -5.51
N SER A 132 -10.68 -8.07 -5.11
CA SER A 132 -11.14 -6.87 -4.39
C SER A 132 -11.70 -7.15 -2.99
N ALA A 133 -11.61 -8.39 -2.49
CA ALA A 133 -12.19 -8.79 -1.20
C ALA A 133 -11.64 -7.94 -0.03
N CYS A 134 -10.32 -7.83 0.10
CA CYS A 134 -9.70 -6.98 1.12
C CYS A 134 -9.97 -5.48 0.88
N CYS A 135 -10.03 -5.03 -0.39
CA CYS A 135 -10.31 -3.64 -0.73
C CYS A 135 -11.71 -3.18 -0.30
N ARG A 136 -12.65 -4.08 -0.04
CA ARG A 136 -14.02 -3.75 0.38
C ARG A 136 -14.21 -3.75 1.90
N ARG A 137 -13.37 -4.47 2.64
CA ARG A 137 -13.60 -4.76 4.07
C ARG A 137 -12.44 -4.42 5.00
N TYR A 138 -11.24 -4.23 4.46
CA TYR A 138 -10.04 -4.07 5.29
C TYR A 138 -9.64 -2.61 5.43
N LEU A 139 -9.45 -2.17 6.68
CA LEU A 139 -8.85 -0.89 6.99
C LEU A 139 -7.33 -1.02 6.82
N VAL A 140 -6.81 -0.47 5.72
CA VAL A 140 -5.38 -0.52 5.42
C VAL A 140 -4.64 0.51 6.28
N PRO A 141 -3.71 0.09 7.17
CA PRO A 141 -2.77 1.02 7.78
C PRO A 141 -1.69 1.40 6.77
N VAL A 142 -1.27 2.66 6.78
CA VAL A 142 -0.10 3.16 6.07
C VAL A 142 0.84 3.86 7.05
N THR A 143 2.13 3.76 6.81
CA THR A 143 3.14 4.48 7.61
C THR A 143 3.21 5.96 7.18
N ALA A 144 3.86 6.80 7.98
CA ALA A 144 4.16 8.19 7.60
C ALA A 144 4.87 8.27 6.23
N CYS A 145 5.86 7.40 5.99
CA CYS A 145 6.56 7.29 4.70
C CYS A 145 5.58 7.07 3.55
N GLU A 146 4.68 6.10 3.69
CA GLU A 146 3.70 5.75 2.66
C GLU A 146 2.64 6.82 2.47
N ALA A 147 2.17 7.46 3.55
CA ALA A 147 1.21 8.56 3.48
C ALA A 147 1.75 9.70 2.59
N PHE A 148 2.99 10.13 2.82
CA PHE A 148 3.63 11.17 1.99
C PHE A 148 3.84 10.69 0.55
N ALA A 149 4.37 9.49 0.34
CA ALA A 149 4.61 8.95 -1.01
C ALA A 149 3.32 8.79 -1.83
N LEU A 150 2.24 8.31 -1.21
CA LEU A 150 0.94 8.14 -1.86
C LEU A 150 0.29 9.48 -2.18
N THR A 151 0.34 10.44 -1.24
CA THR A 151 -0.18 11.79 -1.46
C THR A 151 0.57 12.48 -2.60
N GLY A 152 1.91 12.40 -2.61
CA GLY A 152 2.72 12.90 -3.73
C GLY A 152 2.31 12.28 -5.08
N ARG A 153 2.09 10.95 -5.12
CA ARG A 153 1.62 10.26 -6.33
C ARG A 153 0.22 10.69 -6.76
N ILE A 154 -0.69 10.95 -5.82
CA ILE A 154 -2.02 11.46 -6.12
C ILE A 154 -1.93 12.84 -6.77
N LEU A 155 -1.09 13.72 -6.23
CA LEU A 155 -0.91 15.08 -6.72
C LEU A 155 -0.21 15.11 -8.09
N ALA A 156 0.74 14.20 -8.33
CA ALA A 156 1.45 14.07 -9.60
C ALA A 156 0.60 13.42 -10.73
N ALA A 157 -0.55 12.81 -10.41
CA ALA A 157 -1.42 12.21 -11.41
C ALA A 157 -2.12 13.26 -12.29
N ALA A 158 -2.58 12.84 -13.47
CA ALA A 158 -3.36 13.72 -14.36
C ALA A 158 -4.53 14.41 -13.61
N PRO A 159 -4.83 15.71 -13.86
CA PRO A 159 -5.73 16.48 -13.00
C PRO A 159 -7.10 15.85 -12.74
N ALA A 160 -7.71 15.23 -13.75
CA ALA A 160 -8.99 14.54 -13.61
C ALA A 160 -8.90 13.30 -12.69
N ARG A 161 -7.81 12.54 -12.79
CA ARG A 161 -7.54 11.36 -11.95
C ARG A 161 -7.21 11.77 -10.52
N SER A 162 -6.38 12.80 -10.34
CA SER A 162 -6.04 13.35 -9.04
C SER A 162 -7.30 13.80 -8.27
N ARG A 163 -8.15 14.63 -8.89
CA ARG A 163 -9.43 15.06 -8.29
C ARG A 163 -10.35 13.90 -7.92
N ARG A 164 -10.41 12.86 -8.76
CA ARG A 164 -11.22 11.66 -8.48
C ARG A 164 -10.72 10.94 -7.23
N MET A 165 -9.42 10.71 -7.11
CA MET A 165 -8.82 10.04 -5.95
C MET A 165 -9.01 10.87 -4.68
N GLN A 166 -8.74 12.18 -4.73
CA GLN A 166 -8.95 13.10 -3.60
C GLN A 166 -10.41 13.12 -3.13
N ARG A 167 -11.37 13.19 -4.06
CA ARG A 167 -12.81 13.16 -3.73
C ARG A 167 -13.17 11.87 -3.00
N ARG A 168 -12.65 10.72 -3.44
CA ARG A 168 -12.93 9.43 -2.80
C ARG A 168 -12.31 9.31 -1.42
N LEU A 169 -11.08 9.81 -1.25
CA LEU A 169 -10.42 9.91 0.06
C LEU A 169 -11.27 10.76 1.02
N LEU A 170 -11.69 11.96 0.59
CA LEU A 170 -12.51 12.85 1.40
C LEU A 170 -13.85 12.22 1.82
N LEU A 171 -14.53 11.53 0.90
CA LEU A 171 -15.79 10.84 1.19
C LEU A 171 -15.60 9.68 2.19
N ALA A 172 -14.53 8.90 2.03
CA ALA A 172 -14.20 7.82 2.95
C ALA A 172 -13.81 8.35 4.34
N ALA A 173 -12.97 9.38 4.40
CA ALA A 173 -12.58 10.06 5.63
C ALA A 173 -13.80 10.62 6.37
N ARG A 174 -14.70 11.30 5.66
CA ARG A 174 -15.95 11.81 6.23
C ARG A 174 -16.77 10.69 6.86
N ARG A 175 -16.94 9.56 6.17
CA ARG A 175 -17.72 8.43 6.67
C ARG A 175 -17.11 7.80 7.93
N ILE A 176 -15.77 7.66 7.96
CA ILE A 176 -15.03 7.22 9.15
C ILE A 176 -15.27 8.16 10.34
N MET A 177 -15.15 9.47 10.12
CA MET A 177 -15.31 10.46 11.19
C MET A 177 -16.75 10.52 11.72
N GLU A 178 -17.74 10.39 10.85
CA GLU A 178 -19.17 10.37 11.23
C GLU A 178 -19.51 9.14 12.10
N HIS A 179 -18.87 8.00 11.86
CA HIS A 179 -19.15 6.74 12.56
C HIS A 179 -18.23 6.48 13.77
N ARG A 180 -17.33 7.42 14.09
CA ARG A 180 -16.42 7.44 15.25
C ARG A 180 -15.63 6.13 15.43
N PRO A 181 -14.35 6.07 15.01
CA PRO A 181 -13.56 4.86 15.17
C PRO A 181 -13.46 4.45 16.65
N PRO A 182 -13.43 3.14 16.94
CA PRO A 182 -13.17 2.65 18.30
C PRO A 182 -11.81 3.15 18.79
N LYS A 183 -11.70 3.34 20.11
CA LYS A 183 -10.43 3.70 20.72
C LYS A 183 -9.52 2.47 20.72
N LEU A 184 -8.28 2.66 20.29
CA LEU A 184 -7.23 1.66 20.44
C LEU A 184 -6.56 1.86 21.79
N SER A 185 -6.37 0.77 22.54
CA SER A 185 -5.49 0.72 23.69
C SER A 185 -4.18 0.05 23.30
N PHE A 186 -3.09 0.60 23.83
CA PHE A 186 -1.74 0.12 23.61
C PHE A 186 -1.17 -0.38 24.94
N ASP A 187 -0.43 -1.47 24.90
CA ASP A 187 0.32 -1.97 26.05
C ASP A 187 1.64 -1.21 26.27
N GLU A 188 2.40 -1.56 27.31
CA GLU A 188 3.68 -0.91 27.66
C GLU A 188 4.76 -1.07 26.57
N SER A 189 4.62 -2.04 25.67
CA SER A 189 5.48 -2.23 24.50
C SER A 189 4.98 -1.49 23.26
N GLY A 190 3.90 -0.72 23.36
CA GLY A 190 3.26 -0.04 22.23
C GLY A 190 2.46 -0.97 21.32
N GLY A 191 2.24 -2.22 21.74
CA GLY A 191 1.42 -3.21 21.03
C GLY A 191 -0.06 -2.91 21.18
N CYS A 192 -0.81 -2.93 20.09
CA CYS A 192 -2.26 -2.79 20.15
C CYS A 192 -2.90 -4.10 20.64
N ASN A 193 -3.86 -3.99 21.57
CA ASN A 193 -4.60 -5.14 22.05
C ASN A 193 -5.35 -5.85 20.89
N GLU A 194 -5.25 -7.18 20.81
CA GLU A 194 -5.93 -8.00 19.80
C GLU A 194 -7.46 -7.80 19.80
N ALA A 195 -8.06 -7.59 20.98
CA ALA A 195 -9.47 -7.29 21.11
C ALA A 195 -9.85 -5.97 20.42
N ASP A 196 -8.98 -4.96 20.51
CA ASP A 196 -9.21 -3.65 19.89
C ASP A 196 -9.01 -3.71 18.37
N LEU A 197 -8.03 -4.49 17.89
CA LEU A 197 -7.85 -4.76 16.46
C LEU A 197 -9.05 -5.48 15.86
N THR A 198 -9.61 -6.45 16.59
CA THR A 198 -10.81 -7.18 16.19
C THR A 198 -12.04 -6.26 16.17
N ALA A 199 -12.20 -5.43 17.21
CA ALA A 199 -13.28 -4.44 17.27
C ALA A 199 -13.19 -3.41 16.14
N THR A 200 -11.98 -2.92 15.84
CA THR A 200 -11.71 -2.00 14.73
C THR A 200 -12.03 -2.61 13.39
N SER A 201 -11.64 -3.87 13.17
CA SER A 201 -11.93 -4.60 11.93
C SER A 201 -13.44 -4.76 11.72
N ARG A 202 -14.19 -5.18 12.76
CA ARG A 202 -15.65 -5.32 12.71
C ARG A 202 -16.35 -3.98 12.49
N TRP A 203 -15.92 -2.93 13.19
CA TRP A 203 -16.46 -1.60 13.00
C TRP A 203 -16.25 -1.10 11.57
N TYR A 204 -15.04 -1.29 11.01
CA TYR A 204 -14.74 -0.84 9.65
C TYR A 204 -15.56 -1.60 8.60
N GLU A 205 -15.78 -2.90 8.79
CA GLU A 205 -16.68 -3.70 7.96
C GLU A 205 -18.12 -3.18 8.01
N GLN A 206 -18.63 -2.84 9.20
CA GLN A 206 -20.00 -2.36 9.40
C GLN A 206 -20.28 -1.00 8.75
N ILE A 207 -19.29 -0.10 8.70
CA ILE A 207 -19.47 1.21 8.06
C ILE A 207 -19.42 1.12 6.52
N ASP A 208 -19.09 -0.05 5.96
CA ASP A 208 -19.08 -0.35 4.52
C ASP A 208 -18.29 0.68 3.69
N VAL A 209 -17.09 1.02 4.17
CA VAL A 209 -16.17 1.92 3.46
C VAL A 209 -15.19 1.10 2.64
N SER A 210 -15.44 1.03 1.34
CA SER A 210 -14.47 0.49 0.39
C SER A 210 -13.24 1.39 0.25
N CYS A 211 -12.10 0.79 -0.09
CA CYS A 211 -10.85 1.48 -0.37
C CYS A 211 -11.05 2.60 -1.41
N PRO A 212 -10.59 3.84 -1.14
CA PRO A 212 -10.70 4.97 -2.07
C PRO A 212 -10.11 4.72 -3.45
N PHE A 213 -9.15 3.79 -3.56
CA PHE A 213 -8.48 3.46 -4.81
C PHE A 213 -9.13 2.33 -5.61
N LEU A 214 -10.21 1.71 -5.12
CA LEU A 214 -10.88 0.61 -5.81
C LEU A 214 -11.70 1.12 -7.01
N GLU A 215 -11.36 0.70 -8.22
CA GLU A 215 -12.03 1.05 -9.48
C GLU A 215 -12.26 -0.22 -10.31
N GLY A 216 -13.52 -0.58 -10.55
CA GLY A 216 -13.86 -1.77 -11.36
C GLY A 216 -13.21 -3.05 -10.85
N ASP A 217 -13.28 -3.29 -9.54
CA ASP A 217 -12.62 -4.42 -8.86
C ASP A 217 -11.10 -4.48 -8.98
N CYS A 218 -10.47 -3.40 -9.44
CA CYS A 218 -9.03 -3.25 -9.54
C CYS A 218 -8.53 -2.05 -8.74
N CYS A 219 -7.33 -2.17 -8.17
CA CYS A 219 -6.69 -1.04 -7.50
C CYS A 219 -6.18 -0.04 -8.56
N SER A 220 -6.69 1.19 -8.53
CA SER A 220 -6.24 2.28 -9.41
C SER A 220 -4.79 2.69 -9.15
N ILE A 221 -4.21 2.33 -8.01
CA ILE A 221 -2.80 2.56 -7.67
C ILE A 221 -2.02 1.24 -7.52
N TYR A 222 -2.41 0.16 -8.22
CA TYR A 222 -1.87 -1.19 -7.99
C TYR A 222 -0.34 -1.25 -7.86
N SER A 223 0.41 -0.63 -8.78
CA SER A 223 1.88 -0.61 -8.75
C SER A 223 2.48 0.23 -7.61
N ALA A 224 1.68 1.07 -6.96
CA ALA A 224 2.03 1.88 -5.81
C ALA A 224 1.22 1.49 -4.57
N ARG A 225 0.68 0.27 -4.53
CA ARG A 225 -0.06 -0.24 -3.38
C ARG A 225 0.84 -0.23 -2.12
N PRO A 226 0.27 0.07 -0.93
CA PRO A 226 1.02 0.04 0.33
C PRO A 226 1.65 -1.32 0.62
N VAL A 227 2.71 -1.37 1.41
CA VAL A 227 3.38 -2.61 1.82
C VAL A 227 2.43 -3.56 2.53
N ALA A 228 1.50 -3.04 3.34
CA ALA A 228 0.43 -3.84 3.96
C ALA A 228 -0.42 -4.55 2.89
N CYS A 229 -0.74 -3.89 1.77
CA CYS A 229 -1.46 -4.52 0.66
C CYS A 229 -0.59 -5.46 -0.18
N ARG A 230 0.73 -5.26 -0.21
CA ARG A 230 1.68 -6.15 -0.90
C ARG A 230 1.86 -7.46 -0.16
N GLN A 231 1.76 -7.43 1.17
CA GLN A 231 1.93 -8.59 2.05
C GLN A 231 0.62 -9.27 2.43
N HIS A 232 -0.52 -8.72 2.03
CA HIS A 232 -1.81 -9.30 2.36
C HIS A 232 -2.18 -10.42 1.38
N PHE A 233 -1.78 -11.64 1.74
CA PHE A 233 -2.16 -12.87 1.05
C PHE A 233 -2.98 -13.77 1.97
N ILE A 234 -3.95 -14.44 1.37
CA ILE A 234 -4.80 -15.45 2.00
C ILE A 234 -4.47 -16.79 1.35
N HIS A 235 -4.42 -17.87 2.13
CA HIS A 235 -4.52 -19.22 1.61
C HIS A 235 -5.92 -19.79 1.92
N GLY A 236 -6.44 -20.60 1.01
CA GLY A 236 -7.84 -21.04 1.05
C GLY A 236 -8.56 -20.90 -0.28
N SER A 237 -9.88 -20.69 -0.26
CA SER A 237 -10.66 -20.38 -1.46
C SER A 237 -10.97 -18.88 -1.58
N ALA A 238 -11.23 -18.42 -2.82
CA ALA A 238 -11.73 -17.07 -3.05
C ALA A 238 -13.11 -16.83 -2.40
N ALA A 239 -13.90 -17.88 -2.19
CA ALA A 239 -15.19 -17.82 -1.51
C ALA A 239 -15.02 -17.52 -0.01
N GLY A 240 -13.99 -18.08 0.62
CA GLY A 240 -13.63 -17.80 2.01
C GLY A 240 -13.30 -16.33 2.25
N CYS A 241 -12.59 -15.67 1.33
CA CYS A 241 -12.31 -14.22 1.41
C CYS A 241 -13.59 -13.35 1.41
N MET A 242 -14.71 -13.90 0.94
CA MET A 242 -16.00 -13.22 0.89
C MET A 242 -16.90 -13.55 2.10
N GLY A 243 -16.38 -14.29 3.09
CA GLY A 243 -17.13 -14.73 4.27
C GLY A 243 -18.09 -15.88 4.00
N HIS A 244 -17.90 -16.63 2.89
CA HIS A 244 -18.77 -17.76 2.54
C HIS A 244 -18.26 -19.10 3.09
N SER A 245 -17.10 -19.12 3.74
CA SER A 245 -16.47 -20.30 4.36
C SER A 245 -15.35 -19.89 5.33
N ASP A 246 -15.06 -20.75 6.31
CA ASP A 246 -13.96 -20.59 7.28
C ASP A 246 -12.60 -21.06 6.73
N ASP A 247 -12.48 -21.25 5.42
CA ASP A 247 -11.29 -21.83 4.78
C ASP A 247 -10.24 -20.78 4.35
N ALA A 248 -10.40 -19.52 4.74
CA ALA A 248 -9.54 -18.41 4.35
C ALA A 248 -8.71 -17.90 5.53
N GLU A 249 -7.41 -18.19 5.50
CA GLU A 249 -6.45 -17.79 6.53
C GLU A 249 -5.35 -16.90 5.95
N ARG A 250 -4.83 -15.97 6.76
CA ARG A 250 -3.74 -15.09 6.34
C ARG A 250 -2.45 -15.88 6.22
N LEU A 251 -1.80 -15.79 5.06
CA LEU A 251 -0.45 -16.32 4.89
C LEU A 251 0.51 -15.54 5.79
N PRO A 252 1.20 -16.19 6.76
CA PRO A 252 2.14 -15.49 7.63
C PRO A 252 3.33 -14.98 6.83
N MET A 253 3.70 -13.74 7.07
CA MET A 253 4.89 -13.12 6.46
C MET A 253 6.04 -13.13 7.47
N PRO A 254 7.25 -13.56 7.08
CA PRO A 254 8.40 -13.63 7.99
C PRO A 254 8.93 -12.24 8.39
N VAL A 255 8.59 -11.21 7.62
CA VAL A 255 8.92 -9.81 7.89
C VAL A 255 7.69 -8.96 7.64
N GLN A 256 7.18 -8.26 8.65
CA GLN A 256 6.10 -7.28 8.47
C GLN A 256 6.70 -5.96 7.99
N MET A 257 6.64 -5.67 6.69
CA MET A 257 7.29 -4.47 6.13
C MET A 257 6.60 -3.17 6.54
N ALA A 258 5.35 -3.23 6.98
CA ALA A 258 4.67 -2.09 7.59
C ALA A 258 5.36 -1.67 8.89
N ASP A 259 5.70 -2.65 9.75
CA ASP A 259 6.41 -2.40 11.01
C ASP A 259 7.82 -1.89 10.75
N VAL A 260 8.52 -2.49 9.78
CA VAL A 260 9.83 -2.01 9.32
C VAL A 260 9.77 -0.54 8.92
N LEU A 261 8.84 -0.16 8.04
CA LEU A 261 8.72 1.24 7.59
C LEU A 261 8.33 2.19 8.73
N GLY A 262 7.48 1.73 9.66
CA GLY A 262 7.11 2.49 10.86
C GLY A 262 8.32 2.75 11.76
N LEU A 263 9.12 1.71 12.03
CA LEU A 263 10.35 1.78 12.82
C LEU A 263 11.44 2.63 12.15
N VAL A 264 11.54 2.59 10.82
CA VAL A 264 12.47 3.45 10.06
C VAL A 264 12.09 4.92 10.23
N ALA A 265 10.81 5.27 10.08
CA ALA A 265 10.32 6.63 10.30
C ALA A 265 10.57 7.09 11.74
N ALA A 266 10.21 6.26 12.72
CA ALA A 266 10.44 6.52 14.15
C ALA A 266 11.92 6.79 14.47
N GLN A 267 12.85 5.99 13.93
CA GLN A 267 14.29 6.19 14.13
C GLN A 267 14.81 7.47 13.49
N LEU A 268 14.40 7.78 12.25
CA LEU A 268 14.84 9.00 11.55
C LEU A 268 14.33 10.26 12.24
N GLU A 269 13.12 10.21 12.79
CA GLU A 269 12.47 11.36 13.42
C GLU A 269 12.67 11.44 14.94
N SER A 270 13.28 10.41 15.55
CA SER A 270 13.33 10.24 17.01
C SER A 270 11.95 10.34 17.65
N ALA A 271 10.99 9.64 17.05
CA ALA A 271 9.57 9.64 17.41
C ALA A 271 9.07 8.22 17.69
N GLU A 272 7.83 8.11 18.17
CA GLU A 272 7.15 6.82 18.30
C GLU A 272 6.64 6.31 16.94
N VAL A 273 6.42 5.00 16.84
CA VAL A 273 5.83 4.38 15.64
C VAL A 273 4.38 4.85 15.50
N GLU A 274 4.05 5.34 14.32
CA GLU A 274 2.70 5.83 13.99
C GLU A 274 2.17 5.12 12.75
N ALA A 275 0.90 4.71 12.81
CA ALA A 275 0.16 4.20 11.68
C ALA A 275 -1.03 5.12 11.37
N VAL A 276 -1.22 5.44 10.10
CA VAL A 276 -2.29 6.29 9.59
C VAL A 276 -3.28 5.42 8.82
N PRO A 277 -4.59 5.48 9.10
CA PRO A 277 -5.57 4.82 8.25
C PRO A 277 -5.53 5.38 6.82
N LEU A 278 -5.40 4.53 5.81
CA LEU A 278 -5.27 4.93 4.40
C LEU A 278 -6.32 5.96 3.96
N PRO A 279 -7.61 5.85 4.32
CA PRO A 279 -8.60 6.86 3.94
C PRO A 279 -8.33 8.27 4.51
N LEU A 280 -7.62 8.36 5.64
CA LEU A 280 -7.30 9.60 6.34
C LEU A 280 -5.93 10.18 5.93
N MET A 281 -5.12 9.45 5.16
CA MET A 281 -3.72 9.80 4.91
C MET A 281 -3.52 11.17 4.28
N ALA A 282 -4.42 11.61 3.38
CA ALA A 282 -4.30 12.92 2.72
C ALA A 282 -4.53 14.06 3.73
N ALA A 283 -5.57 13.97 4.56
CA ALA A 283 -5.84 14.95 5.61
C ALA A 283 -4.72 14.95 6.67
N TRP A 284 -4.17 13.77 6.98
CA TRP A 284 -3.02 13.65 7.86
C TRP A 284 -1.77 14.31 7.26
N CYS A 285 -1.51 14.17 5.96
CA CYS A 285 -0.41 14.85 5.29
C CYS A 285 -0.59 16.38 5.30
N ASP A 286 -1.82 16.90 5.14
CA ASP A 286 -2.09 18.34 5.19
C ASP A 286 -1.70 18.96 6.54
N VAL A 287 -2.01 18.26 7.65
CA VAL A 287 -1.63 18.73 9.01
C VAL A 287 -0.16 18.45 9.35
N ASN A 288 0.51 17.57 8.61
CA ASN A 288 1.93 17.20 8.78
C ASN A 288 2.79 17.66 7.60
N ALA A 289 2.40 18.71 6.88
CA ALA A 289 3.07 19.12 5.64
C ALA A 289 4.57 19.40 5.84
N GLU A 290 4.94 20.06 6.94
CA GLU A 290 6.35 20.34 7.27
C GLU A 290 7.15 19.07 7.55
N ARG A 291 6.53 18.04 8.15
CA ARG A 291 7.17 16.75 8.42
C ARG A 291 7.57 16.05 7.12
N GLY A 292 6.72 16.14 6.09
CA GLY A 292 7.00 15.57 4.77
C GLY A 292 8.14 16.25 4.00
N LEU A 293 8.56 17.45 4.41
CA LEU A 293 9.68 18.20 3.81
C LEU A 293 11.01 17.96 4.52
N ARG A 294 11.02 17.25 5.66
CA ARG A 294 12.25 16.91 6.36
C ARG A 294 13.08 15.93 5.54
N THR A 295 14.39 16.09 5.62
CA THR A 295 15.32 15.30 4.84
C THR A 295 16.43 14.71 5.71
N TRP A 296 16.96 13.58 5.27
CA TRP A 296 18.07 12.87 5.90
C TRP A 296 19.05 12.36 4.85
N PRO A 297 20.33 12.15 5.19
CA PRO A 297 21.27 11.54 4.24
C PRO A 297 20.76 10.21 3.70
N ALA A 298 20.80 10.01 2.38
CA ALA A 298 20.29 8.79 1.73
C ALA A 298 20.97 7.51 2.25
N VAL A 299 22.28 7.60 2.53
CA VAL A 299 23.06 6.52 3.13
C VAL A 299 22.51 6.14 4.49
N LEU A 300 22.25 7.12 5.36
CA LEU A 300 21.69 6.88 6.70
C LEU A 300 20.31 6.21 6.61
N ALA A 301 19.44 6.69 5.72
CA ALA A 301 18.12 6.09 5.51
C ALA A 301 18.22 4.64 5.01
N ALA A 302 19.15 4.36 4.09
CA ALA A 302 19.41 3.01 3.59
C ALA A 302 19.97 2.08 4.67
N GLU A 303 20.89 2.56 5.50
CA GLU A 303 21.45 1.78 6.63
C GLU A 303 20.38 1.43 7.66
N ILE A 304 19.54 2.40 8.04
CA ILE A 304 18.44 2.19 8.99
C ILE A 304 17.45 1.17 8.40
N LEU A 305 17.09 1.30 7.12
CA LEU A 305 16.21 0.34 6.45
C LEU A 305 16.82 -1.07 6.44
N ALA A 306 18.07 -1.23 5.99
CA ALA A 306 18.72 -2.55 5.94
C ALA A 306 18.82 -3.20 7.33
N ARG A 307 19.18 -2.42 8.36
CA ARG A 307 19.30 -2.89 9.73
C ARG A 307 17.95 -3.31 10.30
N THR A 308 16.92 -2.49 10.11
CA THR A 308 15.57 -2.76 10.63
C THR A 308 14.98 -4.02 9.98
N VAL A 309 15.09 -4.16 8.66
CA VAL A 309 14.63 -5.36 7.94
C VAL A 309 15.31 -6.63 8.48
N ARG A 310 16.64 -6.59 8.64
CA ARG A 310 17.41 -7.72 9.19
C ARG A 310 16.95 -8.10 10.58
N GLN A 311 16.77 -7.11 11.46
CA GLN A 311 16.34 -7.35 12.83
C GLN A 311 14.94 -7.98 12.86
N THR A 312 13.97 -7.40 12.16
CA THR A 312 12.60 -7.93 12.10
C THR A 312 12.57 -9.34 11.50
N ALA A 313 13.40 -9.63 10.51
CA ALA A 313 13.49 -10.97 9.93
C ALA A 313 14.06 -12.02 10.90
N LEU A 314 15.04 -11.64 11.72
CA LEU A 314 15.58 -12.51 12.77
C LEU A 314 14.57 -12.77 13.89
N GLU A 315 13.79 -11.77 14.27
CA GLU A 315 12.70 -11.87 15.25
C GLU A 315 11.57 -12.76 14.72
N GLY A 316 11.08 -12.51 13.50
CA GLY A 316 10.04 -13.33 12.88
C GLY A 316 10.45 -14.79 12.69
N THR A 317 11.73 -15.06 12.39
CA THR A 317 12.25 -16.43 12.32
C THR A 317 12.18 -17.14 13.67
N ARG A 318 12.44 -16.43 14.78
CA ARG A 318 12.36 -16.99 16.14
C ARG A 318 10.92 -17.34 16.51
N GLU A 319 9.99 -16.44 16.25
CA GLU A 319 8.56 -16.67 16.51
C GLU A 319 8.02 -17.86 15.71
N MET A 320 8.34 -17.96 14.42
CA MET A 320 7.92 -19.09 13.58
C MET A 320 8.54 -20.43 14.01
N SER A 321 9.73 -20.42 14.63
CA SER A 321 10.39 -21.63 15.13
C SER A 321 9.88 -22.11 16.50
N GLY A 322 9.24 -21.23 17.27
CA GLY A 322 8.67 -21.49 18.59
C GLY A 322 7.24 -22.02 18.57
N VAL A 323 6.54 -21.90 17.43
CA VAL A 323 5.24 -22.55 17.19
C VAL A 323 5.50 -24.00 16.78
N ARG A 324 5.58 -24.91 17.77
CA ARG A 324 5.60 -26.36 17.58
C ARG A 324 4.51 -27.02 18.42
#